data_AF-A0A8E2E367-F1
#
_entry.id   AF-A0A8E2E367-F1
#
_cell.length_a   1.000
_cell.length_b   1.000
_cell.length_c   1.000
_cell.angle_alpha   90.00
_cell.angle_beta   90.00
_cell.angle_gamma   90.00
#
_symmetry.space_group_name_H-M   'P 1'
#
loop_
_entity.id
_entity.type
_entity.pdbx_description
1 polymer ?
#
loop_
_entity_poly.entity_id
_entity_poly.type
_entity_poly.pdbx_seq_one_letter_code
_entity_poly.pdbx_strand_id
1 'polypeptide(L)'
;MQAAYINLISYFCPLGNTSAACLTQNSPPGQNASLLLLGCGDVRNTLFTAYMNSGQDDRVLDITCCDIEPAIIVTKASLQNWHGSTYGRYLRFCDTKTLSLVREVWVTYAVTGLSEKEKQRQKKAFKSEIRKAKDMKTSRSIMISFRMPQLNNEFWDSGVTTKDPQARSKAKHPNPMFSASPYSTSTIHYGTEPILGFHTATAYAPLQQNSPLHPGTGHLLDKHTHKTIQAAQVQFGQWSKSFRKSVERNIVLRFYAGDALSFGHTLSHNARSDYERTHPAPSLFDVIETSNLVDHVGAVNLMVAAVPLLINSPSSVLYTETLLRLEGSFEDAANSLLCGNLPTMAVLFGIVPVEYWTNTTAVSSGEELILDSVMKNTNSIAWRRPMSSTTETIPTCYRPVQLKHAELSCLLYEVYLQMFSHENVSDPFATLPSAISVMPVLQSIQKKSLPRHHRGSFALLLRFLRANLNVDWEEMMNSLLEKNLSDSTLIVGHSFIQELFVYLYIFGLHTMESFTPSLTHLGKCFRGRTIYLWVSQYLRI
;
A
#
# COMPACT_ATOMS: atom_id res chain seq x y z
N MET A 1 19.18 13.25 -4.74
CA MET A 1 18.05 13.79 -3.94
C MET A 1 16.79 13.04 -4.34
N GLN A 2 16.22 12.21 -3.46
CA GLN A 2 14.76 12.07 -3.48
C GLN A 2 14.21 13.49 -3.41
N ALA A 3 13.32 13.88 -4.32
CA ALA A 3 12.50 15.05 -4.10
C ALA A 3 11.90 14.86 -2.70
N ALA A 4 12.33 15.68 -1.74
CA ALA A 4 11.80 15.65 -0.40
C ALA A 4 10.35 16.09 -0.53
N TYR A 5 9.48 15.12 -0.78
CA TYR A 5 8.05 15.29 -0.71
C TYR A 5 7.77 15.64 0.75
N ILE A 6 7.59 16.93 1.01
CA ILE A 6 7.11 17.39 2.30
C ILE A 6 5.65 16.96 2.34
N ASN A 7 5.42 15.74 2.80
CA ASN A 7 4.08 15.35 3.23
C ASN A 7 3.80 16.20 4.46
N LEU A 8 3.12 17.35 4.25
CA LEU A 8 2.86 18.34 5.29
C LEU A 8 2.11 17.72 6.49
N ILE A 9 1.46 16.56 6.29
CA ILE A 9 0.80 15.77 7.31
C ILE A 9 1.01 14.28 7.01
N SER A 10 1.81 13.59 7.83
CA SER A 10 1.83 12.11 7.85
C SER A 10 0.71 11.60 8.78
N TYR A 11 0.10 10.47 8.44
CA TYR A 11 -0.96 9.86 9.24
C TYR A 11 -0.50 8.54 9.83
N PHE A 12 -0.84 8.33 11.10
CA PHE A 12 -0.66 7.07 11.82
C PHE A 12 -1.98 6.31 11.86
N CYS A 13 -2.00 5.08 11.36
CA CYS A 13 -3.21 4.26 11.25
C CYS A 13 -3.15 3.09 12.27
N PRO A 14 -3.57 3.30 13.54
CA PRO A 14 -3.48 2.27 14.57
C PRO A 14 -4.43 1.08 14.34
N LEU A 15 -5.39 1.24 13.43
CA LEU A 15 -6.41 0.27 13.10
C LEU A 15 -6.61 0.22 11.59
N GLY A 16 -6.94 -0.96 11.06
CA GLY A 16 -7.37 -1.12 9.69
C GLY A 16 -8.57 -0.26 9.32
N ASN A 17 -8.48 0.40 8.17
CA ASN A 17 -9.51 1.25 7.58
C ASN A 17 -10.41 0.51 6.56
N THR A 18 -10.15 -0.78 6.29
CA THR A 18 -10.96 -1.64 5.42
C THR A 18 -11.26 -2.95 6.16
N SER A 19 -12.17 -3.79 5.66
CA SER A 19 -12.48 -5.09 6.31
C SER A 19 -11.40 -6.12 6.03
N ALA A 20 -11.11 -6.99 7.01
CA ALA A 20 -10.08 -8.02 6.85
C ALA A 20 -10.35 -8.92 5.63
N ALA A 21 -9.33 -9.12 4.80
CA ALA A 21 -9.39 -9.99 3.62
C ALA A 21 -8.59 -11.29 3.85
N CYS A 22 -9.09 -12.40 3.30
CA CYS A 22 -8.38 -13.66 3.35
C CYS A 22 -7.34 -13.68 2.22
N LEU A 23 -6.07 -13.53 2.59
CA LEU A 23 -4.96 -13.42 1.64
C LEU A 23 -4.83 -14.67 0.77
N THR A 24 -5.26 -15.83 1.29
CA THR A 24 -5.17 -17.12 0.60
C THR A 24 -6.48 -17.55 -0.07
N GLN A 25 -7.48 -16.68 -0.18
CA GLN A 25 -8.80 -17.01 -0.76
C GLN A 25 -8.72 -17.57 -2.19
N ASN A 26 -7.68 -17.18 -2.91
CA ASN A 26 -7.44 -17.50 -4.31
C ASN A 26 -6.32 -18.54 -4.52
N SER A 27 -5.75 -19.04 -3.42
CA SER A 27 -4.69 -20.04 -3.45
C SER A 27 -5.26 -21.46 -3.29
N PRO A 28 -4.73 -22.47 -4.00
CA PRO A 28 -5.20 -23.85 -3.87
C PRO A 28 -5.09 -24.37 -2.42
N PRO A 29 -6.16 -24.96 -1.85
CA PRO A 29 -6.14 -25.48 -0.47
C PRO A 29 -4.91 -26.36 -0.17
N GLY A 30 -4.33 -26.21 1.03
CA GLY A 30 -3.16 -26.98 1.45
C GLY A 30 -1.80 -26.61 0.82
N GLN A 31 -1.75 -25.83 -0.26
CA GLN A 31 -0.46 -25.40 -0.84
C GLN A 31 0.21 -24.29 -0.02
N ASN A 32 1.50 -24.45 0.27
CA ASN A 32 2.34 -23.41 0.86
C ASN A 32 2.22 -22.10 0.06
N ALA A 33 2.27 -20.96 0.76
CA ALA A 33 2.15 -19.67 0.12
C ALA A 33 3.14 -18.65 0.71
N SER A 34 3.84 -17.97 -0.19
CA SER A 34 4.62 -16.77 0.14
C SER A 34 3.78 -15.53 -0.14
N LEU A 35 3.57 -14.70 0.87
CA LEU A 35 2.68 -13.53 0.83
C LEU A 35 3.51 -12.25 1.04
N LEU A 36 3.33 -11.23 0.21
CA LEU A 36 3.91 -9.89 0.39
C LEU A 36 2.79 -8.90 0.69
N LEU A 37 2.83 -8.27 1.85
CA LEU A 37 1.93 -7.18 2.23
C LEU A 37 2.70 -5.85 2.10
N LEU A 38 2.42 -5.11 1.04
CA LEU A 38 3.18 -3.93 0.63
C LEU A 38 2.40 -2.64 0.98
N GLY A 39 2.82 -1.94 2.03
CA GLY A 39 2.07 -0.80 2.59
C GLY A 39 0.94 -1.25 3.51
N CYS A 40 1.16 -2.32 4.27
CA CYS A 40 0.16 -2.89 5.16
C CYS A 40 0.52 -2.67 6.63
N GLY A 41 -0.16 -1.70 7.26
CA GLY A 41 0.10 -1.27 8.64
C GLY A 41 -0.67 -2.08 9.69
N ASP A 42 -1.39 -3.12 9.30
CA ASP A 42 -2.27 -3.88 10.19
C ASP A 42 -2.19 -5.39 9.93
N VAL A 43 -2.06 -6.16 11.02
CA VAL A 43 -2.01 -7.62 11.01
C VAL A 43 -3.38 -8.29 10.85
N ARG A 44 -4.49 -7.55 10.75
CA ARG A 44 -5.85 -8.11 10.64
C ARG A 44 -5.99 -9.12 9.50
N ASN A 45 -5.41 -8.86 8.33
CA ASN A 45 -5.50 -9.75 7.18
C ASN A 45 -4.77 -11.07 7.49
N THR A 46 -3.64 -11.01 8.18
CA THR A 46 -2.92 -12.18 8.69
C THR A 46 -3.74 -12.97 9.71
N LEU A 47 -4.36 -12.30 10.67
CA LEU A 47 -5.20 -12.94 11.70
C LEU A 47 -6.41 -13.64 11.06
N PHE A 48 -7.10 -12.95 10.16
CA PHE A 48 -8.25 -13.49 9.46
C PHE A 48 -7.86 -14.63 8.50
N THR A 49 -6.74 -14.51 7.79
CA THR A 49 -6.20 -15.60 6.94
C THR A 49 -5.87 -16.84 7.77
N ALA A 50 -5.26 -16.67 8.95
CA ALA A 50 -5.00 -17.79 9.85
C ALA A 50 -6.29 -18.45 10.37
N TYR A 51 -7.36 -17.68 10.58
CA TYR A 51 -8.69 -18.22 10.90
C TYR A 51 -9.30 -18.99 9.73
N MET A 52 -9.26 -18.44 8.52
CA MET A 52 -9.83 -19.09 7.33
C MET A 52 -9.11 -20.38 6.96
N ASN A 53 -7.82 -20.48 7.28
CA ASN A 53 -7.03 -21.69 7.08
C ASN A 53 -7.10 -22.66 8.27
N SER A 54 -7.88 -22.36 9.32
CA SER A 54 -8.02 -23.26 10.47
C SER A 54 -8.74 -24.55 10.04
N GLY A 55 -8.05 -25.68 10.10
CA GLY A 55 -8.53 -26.98 9.62
C GLY A 55 -7.98 -27.43 8.25
N GLN A 56 -7.19 -26.59 7.57
CA GLN A 56 -6.34 -27.02 6.46
C GLN A 56 -4.96 -27.36 7.03
N ASP A 57 -4.85 -28.57 7.60
CA ASP A 57 -3.61 -29.04 8.21
C ASP A 57 -2.50 -29.07 7.14
N ASP A 58 -1.37 -28.42 7.44
CA ASP A 58 -0.06 -28.47 6.74
C ASP A 58 0.34 -27.33 5.79
N ARG A 59 -0.52 -26.34 5.48
CA ARG A 59 -0.05 -25.18 4.71
C ARG A 59 0.96 -24.32 5.50
N VAL A 60 2.13 -24.05 4.91
CA VAL A 60 3.12 -23.04 5.36
C VAL A 60 2.83 -21.67 4.76
N LEU A 61 2.81 -20.64 5.61
CA LEU A 61 2.68 -19.24 5.22
C LEU A 61 3.95 -18.48 5.60
N ASP A 62 4.66 -17.94 4.61
CA ASP A 62 5.74 -16.97 4.82
C ASP A 62 5.24 -15.58 4.38
N ILE A 63 5.00 -14.70 5.35
CA ILE A 63 4.37 -13.40 5.13
C ILE A 63 5.41 -12.32 5.34
N THR A 64 5.77 -11.60 4.27
CA THR A 64 6.62 -10.42 4.33
C THR A 64 5.77 -9.16 4.36
N CYS A 65 5.82 -8.44 5.47
CA CYS A 65 5.14 -7.18 5.69
C CYS A 65 6.13 -6.02 5.49
N CYS A 66 5.76 -5.06 4.65
CA CYS A 66 6.43 -3.79 4.47
C CYS A 66 5.48 -2.67 4.83
N ASP A 67 5.90 -1.80 5.74
CA ASP A 67 5.19 -0.57 6.06
C ASP A 67 6.17 0.56 6.35
N ILE A 68 5.74 1.81 6.27
CA ILE A 68 6.54 2.95 6.73
C ILE A 68 6.57 3.04 8.26
N GLU A 69 5.58 2.45 8.95
CA GLU A 69 5.40 2.55 10.39
C GLU A 69 5.94 1.33 11.16
N PRO A 70 6.91 1.51 12.08
CA PRO A 70 7.65 0.40 12.68
C PRO A 70 7.00 -0.20 13.95
N ALA A 71 5.68 -0.32 14.12
CA ALA A 71 5.11 -0.60 15.45
C ALA A 71 4.96 -2.10 15.90
N ILE A 72 6.00 -2.90 16.24
CA ILE A 72 5.85 -4.32 16.77
C ILE A 72 6.94 -4.91 17.72
N ILE A 73 6.66 -5.29 18.99
CA ILE A 73 7.53 -5.63 20.19
C ILE A 73 8.86 -6.47 20.01
N VAL A 74 9.99 -6.06 20.65
CA VAL A 74 11.33 -6.73 20.73
C VAL A 74 12.28 -6.25 21.88
N THR A 75 12.82 -7.13 22.71
CA THR A 75 13.89 -6.74 23.68
C THR A 75 15.27 -6.51 23.04
N LYS A 76 16.22 -5.91 23.79
CA LYS A 76 17.61 -5.61 23.35
C LYS A 76 18.32 -6.88 22.85
N ALA A 77 18.53 -6.95 21.55
CA ALA A 77 19.11 -8.09 20.86
C ALA A 77 19.75 -7.61 19.54
N SER A 78 20.93 -8.12 19.15
CA SER A 78 21.31 -8.00 17.73
C SER A 78 20.24 -8.65 16.85
N LEU A 79 20.25 -8.41 15.53
CA LEU A 79 19.33 -9.10 14.62
C LEU A 79 19.41 -10.63 14.79
N GLN A 80 20.63 -11.14 14.96
CA GLN A 80 20.92 -12.55 15.25
C GLN A 80 20.30 -12.99 16.59
N ASN A 81 20.52 -12.23 17.67
CA ASN A 81 19.95 -12.58 18.98
C ASN A 81 18.42 -12.54 18.96
N TRP A 82 17.82 -11.63 18.19
CA TRP A 82 16.37 -11.58 18.05
C TRP A 82 15.88 -12.83 17.33
N HIS A 83 16.44 -13.14 16.16
CA HIS A 83 16.09 -14.34 15.39
C HIS A 83 16.32 -15.65 16.16
N GLY A 84 17.27 -15.67 17.11
CA GLY A 84 17.50 -16.81 18.00
C GLY A 84 16.57 -16.87 19.23
N SER A 85 15.72 -15.86 19.46
CA SER A 85 14.79 -15.83 20.58
C SER A 85 13.51 -16.64 20.32
N THR A 86 12.74 -16.90 21.38
CA THR A 86 11.43 -17.56 21.29
C THR A 86 10.50 -16.90 20.28
N TYR A 87 10.53 -15.55 20.19
CA TYR A 87 9.68 -14.79 19.27
C TYR A 87 10.28 -14.67 17.86
N GLY A 88 11.60 -14.59 17.77
CA GLY A 88 12.30 -14.41 16.49
C GLY A 88 12.21 -15.58 15.51
N ARG A 89 11.77 -16.75 15.99
CA ARG A 89 11.47 -17.90 15.14
C ARG A 89 10.36 -17.59 14.14
N TYR A 90 9.33 -16.85 14.56
CA TYR A 90 8.14 -16.54 13.77
C TYR A 90 7.93 -15.05 13.50
N LEU A 91 8.56 -14.14 14.27
CA LEU A 91 8.60 -12.70 13.99
C LEU A 91 10.01 -12.32 13.57
N ARG A 92 10.29 -12.18 12.27
CA ARG A 92 11.61 -11.83 11.75
C ARG A 92 11.65 -10.38 11.32
N PHE A 93 12.78 -9.71 11.51
CA PHE A 93 13.07 -8.44 10.83
C PHE A 93 13.97 -8.67 9.63
N CYS A 94 13.71 -7.96 8.54
CA CYS A 94 14.46 -8.03 7.30
C CYS A 94 15.86 -7.41 7.43
N ASP A 95 16.02 -6.40 8.29
CA ASP A 95 17.29 -5.72 8.51
C ASP A 95 17.41 -5.14 9.94
N THR A 96 18.62 -4.70 10.28
CA THR A 96 18.95 -4.11 11.58
C THR A 96 18.31 -2.74 11.80
N LYS A 97 18.07 -1.96 10.74
CA LYS A 97 17.48 -0.62 10.82
C LYS A 97 16.01 -0.70 11.21
N THR A 98 15.26 -1.59 10.58
CA THR A 98 13.88 -1.96 10.93
C THR A 98 13.85 -2.35 12.41
N LEU A 99 14.64 -3.33 12.85
CA LEU A 99 14.69 -3.72 14.26
C LEU A 99 14.95 -2.54 15.22
N SER A 100 15.83 -1.59 14.84
CA SER A 100 16.10 -0.38 15.64
C SER A 100 14.90 0.55 15.71
N LEU A 101 14.26 0.86 14.58
CA LEU A 101 13.09 1.73 14.52
C LEU A 101 11.93 1.17 15.35
N VAL A 102 11.73 -0.14 15.26
CA VAL A 102 10.61 -0.81 15.93
C VAL A 102 10.85 -0.80 17.45
N ARG A 103 12.11 -0.92 17.89
CA ARG A 103 12.50 -0.68 19.29
C ARG A 103 12.23 0.73 19.79
N GLU A 104 12.59 1.73 19.01
CA GLU A 104 12.36 3.13 19.36
C GLU A 104 10.87 3.35 19.64
N VAL A 105 9.99 2.72 18.85
CA VAL A 105 8.53 2.80 19.06
C VAL A 105 8.10 2.21 20.40
N TRP A 106 8.38 0.96 20.79
CA TRP A 106 7.82 0.50 22.09
C TRP A 106 8.55 1.00 23.32
N VAL A 107 9.74 1.58 23.21
CA VAL A 107 10.26 2.40 24.32
C VAL A 107 9.28 3.53 24.63
N THR A 108 8.58 4.06 23.62
CA THR A 108 7.59 5.13 23.82
C THR A 108 6.27 4.61 24.42
N TYR A 109 5.96 3.33 24.20
CA TYR A 109 4.81 2.64 24.80
C TYR A 109 5.07 2.16 26.23
N ALA A 110 6.33 2.08 26.66
CA ALA A 110 6.73 1.72 28.01
C ALA A 110 6.41 2.86 29.00
N VAL A 111 5.14 2.98 29.37
CA VAL A 111 4.64 4.05 30.26
C VAL A 111 4.80 3.77 31.76
N THR A 112 5.25 2.56 32.13
CA THR A 112 5.32 2.08 33.52
C THR A 112 6.43 2.74 34.34
N GLY A 113 7.51 3.21 33.70
CA GLY A 113 8.66 3.84 34.37
C GLY A 113 8.66 5.38 34.38
N LEU A 114 7.60 6.02 33.88
CA LEU A 114 7.56 7.48 33.74
C LEU A 114 7.26 8.17 35.06
N SER A 115 7.97 9.28 35.32
CA SER A 115 7.63 10.22 36.39
C SER A 115 6.26 10.84 36.15
N GLU A 116 5.62 11.36 37.20
CA GLU A 116 4.30 12.00 37.08
C GLU A 116 4.34 13.20 36.11
N LYS A 117 5.44 13.97 36.10
CA LYS A 117 5.65 15.08 35.16
C LYS A 117 5.68 14.60 33.70
N GLU A 118 6.32 13.47 33.43
CA GLU A 118 6.37 12.89 32.09
C GLU A 118 5.00 12.34 31.66
N LYS A 119 4.27 11.68 32.57
CA LYS A 119 2.89 11.22 32.31
C LYS A 119 1.97 12.38 31.96
N GLN A 120 2.06 13.50 32.68
CA GLN A 120 1.27 14.70 32.36
C GLN A 120 1.66 15.32 31.02
N ARG A 121 2.95 15.36 30.69
CA ARG A 121 3.44 15.83 29.39
C ARG A 121 2.91 14.98 28.25
N GLN A 122 3.00 13.65 28.35
CA GLN A 122 2.47 12.73 27.34
C GLN A 122 0.96 12.87 27.19
N LYS A 123 0.21 12.96 28.31
CA LYS A 123 -1.24 13.17 28.27
C LYS A 123 -1.62 14.47 27.57
N LYS A 124 -0.86 15.55 27.75
CA LYS A 124 -1.06 16.82 27.05
C LYS A 124 -0.77 16.70 25.54
N ALA A 125 0.32 16.03 25.18
CA ALA A 125 0.67 15.77 23.77
C ALA A 125 -0.41 14.95 23.06
N PHE A 126 -0.81 13.82 23.65
CA PHE A 126 -1.86 12.95 23.12
C PHE A 126 -3.18 13.70 22.91
N LYS A 127 -3.62 14.51 23.90
CA LYS A 127 -4.82 15.36 23.75
C LYS A 127 -4.72 16.35 22.57
N SER A 128 -3.53 16.90 22.32
CA SER A 128 -3.29 17.80 21.19
C SER A 128 -3.41 17.05 19.85
N GLU A 129 -2.84 15.84 19.76
CA GLU A 129 -2.96 14.99 18.57
C GLU A 129 -4.41 14.60 18.28
N ILE A 130 -5.15 14.14 19.30
CA ILE A 130 -6.58 13.81 19.15
C ILE A 130 -7.39 15.04 18.71
N ARG A 131 -7.10 16.22 19.23
CA ARG A 131 -7.78 17.46 18.80
C ARG A 131 -7.52 17.76 17.33
N LYS A 132 -6.26 17.70 16.90
CA LYS A 132 -5.90 17.87 15.48
C LYS A 132 -6.63 16.88 14.58
N ALA A 133 -6.70 15.62 14.99
CA ALA A 133 -7.43 14.59 14.25
C ALA A 133 -8.94 14.85 14.19
N LYS A 134 -9.57 15.31 15.28
CA LYS A 134 -10.99 15.71 15.30
C LYS A 134 -11.28 16.93 14.41
N ASP A 135 -10.40 17.92 14.42
CA ASP A 135 -10.52 19.11 13.57
C ASP A 135 -10.45 18.69 12.09
N MET A 136 -9.49 17.83 11.73
CA MET A 136 -9.38 17.26 10.38
C MET A 136 -10.58 16.39 10.02
N LYS A 137 -11.09 15.58 10.95
CA LYS A 137 -12.31 14.80 10.76
C LYS A 137 -13.44 15.72 10.35
N THR A 138 -13.72 16.78 11.11
CA THR A 138 -14.79 17.75 10.80
C THR A 138 -14.63 18.41 9.44
N SER A 139 -13.41 18.81 9.07
CA SER A 139 -13.13 19.43 7.76
C SER A 139 -13.16 18.44 6.58
N ARG A 140 -12.92 17.14 6.82
CA ARG A 140 -12.84 16.09 5.79
C ARG A 140 -13.92 15.01 5.92
N SER A 141 -14.92 15.21 6.80
CA SER A 141 -16.05 14.29 7.05
C SER A 141 -16.85 13.99 5.79
N ILE A 142 -16.79 14.87 4.79
CA ILE A 142 -17.46 14.70 3.49
C ILE A 142 -16.78 13.59 2.65
N MET A 143 -15.54 13.22 2.96
CA MET A 143 -14.73 12.23 2.21
C MET A 143 -14.70 10.83 2.85
N ILE A 144 -15.11 10.67 4.12
CA ILE A 144 -15.11 9.37 4.81
C ILE A 144 -16.52 9.10 5.34
N SER A 145 -17.18 8.08 4.81
CA SER A 145 -18.45 7.60 5.34
C SER A 145 -18.19 6.52 6.38
N PHE A 146 -18.53 6.80 7.64
CA PHE A 146 -18.39 5.83 8.72
C PHE A 146 -19.52 4.80 8.64
N ARG A 147 -19.19 3.50 8.77
CA ARG A 147 -20.21 2.44 8.75
C ARG A 147 -21.25 2.64 9.85
N MET A 148 -20.81 3.13 11.02
CA MET A 148 -21.68 3.41 12.16
C MET A 148 -21.35 4.77 12.78
N PRO A 149 -21.88 5.89 12.23
CA PRO A 149 -21.50 7.24 12.65
C PRO A 149 -21.69 7.52 14.14
N GLN A 150 -22.76 6.99 14.75
CA GLN A 150 -23.01 7.16 16.18
C GLN A 150 -21.94 6.44 17.03
N LEU A 151 -21.62 5.18 16.70
CA LEU A 151 -20.57 4.43 17.42
C LEU A 151 -19.20 5.08 17.25
N ASN A 152 -18.92 5.58 16.04
CA ASN A 152 -17.69 6.27 15.75
C ASN A 152 -17.57 7.55 16.59
N ASN A 153 -18.61 8.38 16.66
CA ASN A 153 -18.60 9.58 17.50
C ASN A 153 -18.43 9.25 18.99
N GLU A 154 -19.16 8.26 19.51
CA GLU A 154 -19.03 7.80 20.89
C GLU A 154 -17.60 7.31 21.21
N PHE A 155 -16.96 6.59 20.29
CA PHE A 155 -15.57 6.16 20.43
C PHE A 155 -14.61 7.36 20.44
N TRP A 156 -14.75 8.30 19.52
CA TRP A 156 -13.89 9.50 19.48
C TRP A 156 -14.07 10.40 20.71
N ASP A 157 -15.23 10.36 21.37
CA ASP A 157 -15.49 11.14 22.59
C ASP A 157 -15.03 10.45 23.87
N SER A 158 -15.21 9.13 23.98
CA SER A 158 -14.93 8.39 25.20
C SER A 158 -13.66 7.53 25.17
N GLY A 159 -13.11 7.27 23.99
CA GLY A 159 -12.00 6.34 23.77
C GLY A 159 -12.36 4.85 23.94
N VAL A 160 -13.63 4.53 24.18
CA VAL A 160 -14.11 3.15 24.41
C VAL A 160 -15.33 2.84 23.55
N THR A 161 -15.60 1.55 23.36
CA THR A 161 -16.70 1.06 22.50
C THR A 161 -17.91 0.53 23.29
N THR A 162 -17.86 0.57 24.62
CA THR A 162 -18.96 0.18 25.52
C THR A 162 -19.65 1.41 26.12
N LYS A 163 -20.95 1.29 26.42
CA LYS A 163 -21.73 2.26 27.19
C LYS A 163 -21.74 1.98 28.70
N ASP A 164 -21.04 0.95 29.16
CA ASP A 164 -20.99 0.61 30.59
C ASP A 164 -20.37 1.77 31.39
N PRO A 165 -21.11 2.38 32.33
CA PRO A 165 -20.61 3.47 33.16
C PRO A 165 -19.37 3.07 33.96
N GLN A 166 -19.29 1.82 34.42
CA GLN A 166 -18.17 1.38 35.24
C GLN A 166 -16.89 1.27 34.39
N ALA A 167 -16.96 0.62 33.22
CA ALA A 167 -15.85 0.57 32.27
C ALA A 167 -15.38 1.97 31.84
N ARG A 168 -16.32 2.87 31.51
CA ARG A 168 -16.01 4.27 31.16
C ARG A 168 -15.32 5.01 32.29
N SER A 169 -15.77 4.83 33.53
CA SER A 169 -15.15 5.47 34.70
C SER A 169 -13.69 5.03 34.92
N LYS A 170 -13.33 3.81 34.49
CA LYS A 170 -11.98 3.25 34.61
C LYS A 170 -11.06 3.66 33.46
N ALA A 171 -11.60 4.08 32.31
CA ALA A 171 -10.86 4.49 31.12
C ALA A 171 -10.26 5.91 31.26
N LYS A 172 -9.33 6.09 32.22
CA LYS A 172 -8.74 7.40 32.57
C LYS A 172 -7.41 7.70 31.86
N HIS A 173 -6.82 6.69 31.23
CA HIS A 173 -5.47 6.75 30.66
C HIS A 173 -5.51 6.56 29.14
N PRO A 174 -4.81 7.41 28.37
CA PRO A 174 -4.61 7.18 26.94
C PRO A 174 -3.98 5.82 26.66
N ASN A 175 -4.41 5.17 25.58
CA ASN A 175 -3.68 4.03 25.05
C ASN A 175 -2.46 4.55 24.26
N PRO A 176 -1.21 4.28 24.71
CA PRO A 176 -0.03 4.79 24.01
C PRO A 176 0.09 4.25 22.58
N MET A 177 -0.55 3.12 22.26
CA MET A 177 -0.60 2.56 20.89
C MET A 177 -1.39 3.42 19.90
N PHE A 178 -2.17 4.40 20.38
CA PHE A 178 -2.91 5.36 19.54
C PHE A 178 -2.18 6.70 19.39
N SER A 179 -0.97 6.81 19.96
CA SER A 179 -0.12 8.00 19.82
C SER A 179 0.87 7.77 18.69
N ALA A 180 1.07 8.78 17.85
CA ALA A 180 2.20 8.75 16.93
C ALA A 180 3.50 8.71 17.75
N SER A 181 4.52 8.04 17.21
CA SER A 181 5.87 8.05 17.81
C SER A 181 6.32 9.50 18.05
N PRO A 182 6.95 9.85 19.19
CA PRO A 182 7.45 11.20 19.45
C PRO A 182 8.54 11.65 18.48
N TYR A 183 9.09 10.73 17.69
CA TYR A 183 10.04 11.00 16.61
C TYR A 183 9.35 11.25 15.26
N SER A 184 8.03 11.08 15.20
CA SER A 184 7.22 11.34 14.02
C SER A 184 6.43 12.65 14.17
N THR A 185 6.21 13.35 13.06
CA THR A 185 5.25 14.44 12.97
C THR A 185 3.83 13.94 12.66
N SER A 186 3.63 12.61 12.58
CA SER A 186 2.35 12.00 12.24
C SER A 186 1.27 12.32 13.26
N THR A 187 0.03 12.40 12.79
CA THR A 187 -1.16 12.45 13.65
C THR A 187 -2.00 11.22 13.38
N ILE A 188 -2.71 10.70 14.38
CA ILE A 188 -3.67 9.61 14.17
C ILE A 188 -4.60 9.93 12.99
N HIS A 189 -4.82 8.95 12.12
CA HIS A 189 -5.69 9.11 10.97
C HIS A 189 -7.12 9.43 11.42
N TYR A 190 -7.67 10.53 10.91
CA TYR A 190 -8.97 11.06 11.30
C TYR A 190 -10.15 10.12 10.95
N GLY A 191 -9.91 9.16 10.05
CA GLY A 191 -10.83 8.07 9.71
C GLY A 191 -10.74 6.83 10.63
N THR A 192 -9.97 6.86 11.72
CA THR A 192 -9.85 5.71 12.64
C THR A 192 -11.22 5.30 13.18
N GLU A 193 -11.61 4.06 12.95
CA GLU A 193 -12.88 3.47 13.39
C GLU A 193 -12.67 2.02 13.88
N PRO A 194 -13.07 1.68 15.13
CA PRO A 194 -12.82 0.37 15.73
C PRO A 194 -13.41 -0.86 15.02
N ILE A 195 -14.39 -0.67 14.15
CA ILE A 195 -15.14 -1.78 13.53
C ILE A 195 -14.80 -2.02 12.07
N LEU A 196 -14.09 -1.11 11.40
CA LEU A 196 -13.85 -1.23 9.95
C LEU A 196 -13.05 -2.48 9.60
N GLY A 197 -12.11 -2.87 10.46
CA GLY A 197 -11.28 -4.08 10.33
C GLY A 197 -12.03 -5.42 10.39
N PHE A 198 -13.32 -5.44 10.74
CA PHE A 198 -14.09 -6.66 11.02
C PHE A 198 -15.30 -6.81 10.10
N HIS A 199 -15.78 -8.04 9.92
CA HIS A 199 -16.95 -8.35 9.09
C HIS A 199 -18.24 -8.08 9.85
N THR A 200 -18.85 -6.91 9.65
CA THR A 200 -19.98 -6.50 10.49
C THR A 200 -21.26 -7.29 10.22
N ALA A 201 -21.34 -8.01 9.09
CA ALA A 201 -22.47 -8.88 8.76
C ALA A 201 -22.76 -9.95 9.83
N THR A 202 -21.75 -10.46 10.55
CA THR A 202 -21.96 -11.52 11.55
C THR A 202 -22.78 -11.05 12.76
N ALA A 203 -22.94 -9.73 12.95
CA ALA A 203 -23.81 -9.16 13.97
C ALA A 203 -25.31 -9.22 13.64
N TYR A 204 -25.64 -9.46 12.38
CA TYR A 204 -27.02 -9.42 11.85
C TYR A 204 -27.42 -10.74 11.18
N ALA A 205 -26.46 -11.54 10.74
CA ALA A 205 -26.71 -12.86 10.16
C ALA A 205 -27.39 -13.80 11.19
N PRO A 206 -28.37 -14.62 10.76
CA PRO A 206 -29.04 -15.61 11.61
C PRO A 206 -28.10 -16.81 11.84
N LEU A 207 -27.04 -16.60 12.61
CA LEU A 207 -26.06 -17.64 12.92
C LEU A 207 -26.67 -18.66 13.89
N GLN A 208 -26.32 -19.94 13.70
CA GLN A 208 -26.67 -20.99 14.65
C GLN A 208 -26.03 -20.72 16.02
N GLN A 209 -26.68 -21.15 17.10
CA GLN A 209 -26.21 -20.89 18.48
C GLN A 209 -24.83 -21.51 18.77
N ASN A 210 -24.48 -22.60 18.08
CA ASN A 210 -23.17 -23.26 18.17
C ASN A 210 -22.11 -22.67 17.22
N SER A 211 -22.44 -21.64 16.44
CA SER A 211 -21.49 -21.00 15.54
C SER A 211 -20.36 -20.32 16.33
N PRO A 212 -19.08 -20.51 15.94
CA PRO A 212 -17.95 -19.86 16.61
C PRO A 212 -17.97 -18.33 16.46
N LEU A 213 -18.71 -17.81 15.48
CA LEU A 213 -18.88 -16.38 15.20
C LEU A 213 -20.18 -15.80 15.75
N HIS A 214 -21.00 -16.60 16.44
CA HIS A 214 -22.26 -16.12 17.02
C HIS A 214 -21.98 -15.02 18.07
N PRO A 215 -22.52 -13.80 17.92
CA PRO A 215 -22.23 -12.67 18.82
C PRO A 215 -22.89 -12.77 20.21
N GLY A 216 -23.21 -13.97 20.71
CA GLY A 216 -24.15 -14.12 21.83
C GLY A 216 -24.10 -15.44 22.61
N THR A 217 -22.92 -15.86 23.07
CA THR A 217 -22.81 -16.92 24.10
C THR A 217 -21.83 -16.52 25.20
N GLY A 218 -22.28 -16.48 26.46
CA GLY A 218 -21.44 -16.26 27.65
C GLY A 218 -21.22 -14.79 28.06
N HIS A 219 -20.13 -14.51 28.79
CA HIS A 219 -19.76 -13.20 29.38
C HIS A 219 -19.68 -11.99 28.41
N LEU A 220 -19.83 -12.21 27.10
CA LEU A 220 -19.80 -11.17 26.04
C LEU A 220 -21.17 -10.58 25.70
N LEU A 221 -22.27 -11.12 26.25
CA LEU A 221 -23.61 -10.51 26.19
C LEU A 221 -23.67 -9.28 27.11
N ASP A 222 -22.93 -8.24 26.73
CA ASP A 222 -22.99 -6.94 27.39
C ASP A 222 -24.12 -6.11 26.78
N LYS A 223 -25.20 -5.91 27.55
CA LYS A 223 -26.32 -5.03 27.15
C LYS A 223 -25.88 -3.59 26.86
N HIS A 224 -24.70 -3.18 27.35
CA HIS A 224 -24.13 -1.86 27.12
C HIS A 224 -23.23 -1.78 25.88
N THR A 225 -22.96 -2.89 25.19
CA THR A 225 -22.13 -2.91 23.98
C THR A 225 -23.00 -3.21 22.75
N HIS A 226 -22.80 -2.43 21.69
CA HIS A 226 -23.53 -2.62 20.44
C HIS A 226 -23.16 -3.97 19.80
N LYS A 227 -24.14 -4.68 19.22
CA LYS A 227 -23.95 -6.02 18.63
C LYS A 227 -22.83 -6.11 17.58
N THR A 228 -22.60 -5.05 16.81
CA THR A 228 -21.47 -4.96 15.87
C THR A 228 -20.11 -4.99 16.57
N ILE A 229 -19.99 -4.33 17.72
CA ILE A 229 -18.78 -4.36 18.55
C ILE A 229 -18.61 -5.75 19.17
N GLN A 230 -19.69 -6.37 19.64
CA GLN A 230 -19.65 -7.75 20.15
C GLN A 230 -19.18 -8.73 19.07
N ALA A 231 -19.72 -8.61 17.86
CA ALA A 231 -19.29 -9.40 16.71
C ALA A 231 -17.79 -9.22 16.39
N ALA A 232 -17.30 -7.98 16.37
CA ALA A 232 -15.88 -7.67 16.18
C ALA A 232 -15.00 -8.28 17.29
N GLN A 233 -15.42 -8.20 18.55
CA GLN A 233 -14.73 -8.81 19.69
C GLN A 233 -14.66 -10.35 19.58
N VAL A 234 -15.77 -10.99 19.18
CA VAL A 234 -15.84 -12.44 18.95
C VAL A 234 -14.90 -12.83 17.81
N GLN A 235 -14.97 -12.13 16.67
CA GLN A 235 -14.08 -12.35 15.53
C GLN A 235 -12.61 -12.22 15.94
N PHE A 236 -12.22 -11.12 16.58
CA PHE A 236 -10.86 -10.91 17.06
C PHE A 236 -10.38 -12.05 17.97
N GLY A 237 -11.25 -12.51 18.87
CA GLY A 237 -10.99 -13.64 19.76
C GLY A 237 -10.76 -14.95 19.00
N GLN A 238 -11.60 -15.27 18.02
CA GLN A 238 -11.46 -16.49 17.21
C GLN A 238 -10.24 -16.44 16.28
N TRP A 239 -9.98 -15.29 15.66
CA TRP A 239 -8.84 -15.10 14.78
C TRP A 239 -7.53 -15.20 15.55
N SER A 240 -7.44 -14.57 16.72
CA SER A 240 -6.28 -14.66 17.60
C SER A 240 -6.03 -16.07 18.14
N LYS A 241 -7.09 -16.83 18.43
CA LYS A 241 -6.97 -18.25 18.81
C LYS A 241 -6.39 -19.09 17.67
N SER A 242 -6.87 -18.87 16.45
CA SER A 242 -6.42 -19.60 15.27
C SER A 242 -4.97 -19.24 14.91
N PHE A 243 -4.65 -17.95 14.89
CA PHE A 243 -3.29 -17.45 14.66
C PHE A 243 -2.27 -18.05 15.63
N ARG A 244 -2.58 -18.10 16.94
CA ARG A 244 -1.68 -18.73 17.92
C ARG A 244 -1.39 -20.20 17.61
N LYS A 245 -2.41 -20.97 17.19
CA LYS A 245 -2.23 -22.36 16.75
C LYS A 245 -1.37 -22.45 15.48
N SER A 246 -1.56 -21.53 14.54
CA SER A 246 -0.84 -21.54 13.26
C SER A 246 0.63 -21.12 13.41
N VAL A 247 0.95 -20.20 14.33
CA VAL A 247 2.33 -19.75 14.62
C VAL A 247 3.18 -20.88 15.19
N GLU A 248 2.61 -21.78 15.98
CA GLU A 248 3.34 -22.94 16.54
C GLU A 248 3.72 -23.96 15.46
N ARG A 249 3.08 -23.91 14.29
CA ARG A 249 3.23 -24.89 13.23
C ARG A 249 3.96 -24.29 12.03
N ASN A 250 3.33 -23.35 11.34
CA ASN A 250 3.54 -23.13 9.91
C ASN A 250 3.48 -21.65 9.46
N ILE A 251 3.50 -20.65 10.36
CA ILE A 251 3.51 -19.22 9.97
C ILE A 251 4.83 -18.54 10.35
N VAL A 252 5.43 -17.84 9.39
CA VAL A 252 6.53 -16.89 9.60
C VAL A 252 6.09 -15.51 9.12
N LEU A 253 6.27 -14.49 9.97
CA LEU A 253 6.08 -13.08 9.63
C LEU A 253 7.45 -12.40 9.52
N ARG A 254 7.69 -11.64 8.46
CA ARG A 254 8.91 -10.88 8.22
C ARG A 254 8.56 -9.41 8.10
N PHE A 255 9.26 -8.54 8.81
CA PHE A 255 8.94 -7.11 8.86
C PHE A 255 10.07 -6.28 8.27
N TYR A 256 9.70 -5.35 7.40
CA TYR A 256 10.53 -4.27 6.89
C TYR A 256 9.83 -2.93 7.15
N ALA A 257 10.57 -1.98 7.71
CA ALA A 257 10.10 -0.61 7.93
C ALA A 257 10.77 0.34 6.93
N GLY A 258 10.04 0.79 5.92
CA GLY A 258 10.56 1.69 4.89
C GLY A 258 9.61 1.92 3.72
N ASP A 259 10.12 2.57 2.66
CA ASP A 259 9.35 2.87 1.46
C ASP A 259 9.02 1.60 0.66
N ALA A 260 7.73 1.41 0.38
CA ALA A 260 7.19 0.24 -0.30
C ALA A 260 7.77 0.03 -1.71
N LEU A 261 7.87 1.10 -2.51
CA LEU A 261 8.38 0.98 -3.88
C LEU A 261 9.87 0.62 -3.89
N SER A 262 10.66 1.29 -3.05
CA SER A 262 12.09 1.03 -2.88
C SER A 262 12.34 -0.40 -2.39
N PHE A 263 11.52 -0.88 -1.45
CA PHE A 263 11.58 -2.27 -0.99
C PHE A 263 11.27 -3.24 -2.12
N GLY A 264 10.21 -2.99 -2.90
CA GLY A 264 9.85 -3.83 -4.04
C GLY A 264 10.95 -3.90 -5.10
N HIS A 265 11.56 -2.76 -5.45
CA HIS A 265 12.72 -2.72 -6.34
C HIS A 265 13.94 -3.46 -5.77
N THR A 266 14.19 -3.35 -4.47
CA THR A 266 15.29 -4.05 -3.79
C THR A 266 15.07 -5.57 -3.80
N LEU A 267 13.85 -6.03 -3.52
CA LEU A 267 13.49 -7.45 -3.60
C LEU A 267 13.64 -7.97 -5.03
N SER A 268 13.19 -7.22 -6.04
CA SER A 268 13.30 -7.63 -7.45
C SER A 268 14.76 -7.68 -7.91
N HIS A 269 15.62 -6.80 -7.39
CA HIS A 269 17.04 -6.86 -7.63
C HIS A 269 17.68 -8.08 -6.95
N ASN A 270 17.36 -8.31 -5.68
CA ASN A 270 17.93 -9.41 -4.89
C ASN A 270 17.43 -10.79 -5.31
N ALA A 271 16.22 -10.90 -5.86
CA ALA A 271 15.69 -12.11 -6.48
C ALA A 271 16.59 -12.64 -7.61
N ARG A 272 17.39 -11.75 -8.21
CA ARG A 272 18.35 -12.09 -9.26
C ARG A 272 19.75 -12.40 -8.72
N SER A 273 20.00 -12.22 -7.43
CA SER A 273 21.28 -12.48 -6.77
C SER A 273 21.09 -13.58 -5.72
N ASP A 274 21.39 -14.82 -6.09
CA ASP A 274 21.32 -16.00 -5.21
C ASP A 274 22.20 -15.82 -3.97
N TYR A 275 21.62 -15.46 -2.83
CA TYR A 275 22.29 -15.49 -1.53
C TYR A 275 21.66 -16.57 -0.64
N GLU A 276 22.41 -17.64 -0.41
CA GLU A 276 22.06 -18.71 0.52
C GLU A 276 22.07 -18.21 1.97
N ARG A 277 20.95 -18.39 2.67
CA ARG A 277 20.88 -18.32 4.15
C ARG A 277 19.94 -19.42 4.65
N THR A 278 20.16 -19.86 5.89
CA THR A 278 19.52 -20.98 6.59
C THR A 278 17.99 -20.91 6.78
N HIS A 279 17.31 -19.89 6.21
CA HIS A 279 15.90 -19.86 5.85
C HIS A 279 15.76 -18.74 4.79
N PRO A 280 15.86 -19.05 3.49
CA PRO A 280 15.88 -18.02 2.46
C PRO A 280 14.58 -17.21 2.54
N ALA A 281 14.69 -15.89 2.54
CA ALA A 281 13.51 -15.03 2.44
C ALA A 281 12.91 -15.21 1.04
N PRO A 282 11.58 -15.24 0.90
CA PRO A 282 10.97 -15.31 -0.43
C PRO A 282 11.40 -14.10 -1.27
N SER A 283 11.80 -14.37 -2.50
CA SER A 283 12.13 -13.34 -3.49
C SER A 283 11.01 -13.12 -4.50
N LEU A 284 10.10 -14.10 -4.59
CA LEU A 284 8.86 -14.07 -5.36
C LEU A 284 7.71 -14.52 -4.46
N PHE A 285 6.49 -14.06 -4.77
CA PHE A 285 5.32 -14.24 -3.92
C PHE A 285 4.13 -14.78 -4.72
N ASP A 286 3.35 -15.64 -4.07
CA ASP A 286 2.08 -16.14 -4.56
C ASP A 286 1.01 -15.05 -4.50
N VAL A 287 1.04 -14.26 -3.43
CA VAL A 287 0.08 -13.18 -3.22
C VAL A 287 0.83 -11.91 -2.88
N ILE A 288 0.49 -10.82 -3.56
CA ILE A 288 0.92 -9.48 -3.20
C ILE A 288 -0.33 -8.68 -2.86
N GLU A 289 -0.44 -8.17 -1.64
CA GLU A 289 -1.53 -7.30 -1.20
C GLU A 289 -0.97 -5.91 -0.96
N THR A 290 -1.52 -4.91 -1.63
CA THR A 290 -1.00 -3.54 -1.56
C THR A 290 -1.89 -2.58 -0.77
N SER A 291 -3.00 -3.06 -0.21
CA SER A 291 -4.03 -2.20 0.39
C SER A 291 -4.40 -1.07 -0.59
N ASN A 292 -4.64 0.13 -0.07
CA ASN A 292 -4.87 1.36 -0.80
C ASN A 292 -3.60 2.13 -1.20
N LEU A 293 -2.43 1.46 -1.23
CA LEU A 293 -1.15 2.12 -1.57
C LEU A 293 -1.18 2.81 -2.95
N VAL A 294 -2.02 2.30 -3.86
CA VAL A 294 -2.26 2.87 -5.19
C VAL A 294 -2.70 4.34 -5.16
N ASP A 295 -3.43 4.75 -4.11
CA ASP A 295 -3.91 6.12 -3.93
C ASP A 295 -2.76 7.08 -3.59
N HIS A 296 -1.71 6.55 -2.95
CA HIS A 296 -0.58 7.32 -2.44
C HIS A 296 0.58 7.38 -3.42
N VAL A 297 0.90 6.27 -4.07
CA VAL A 297 2.11 6.17 -4.92
C VAL A 297 1.80 6.11 -6.41
N GLY A 298 0.53 5.97 -6.79
CA GLY A 298 0.08 5.80 -8.18
C GLY A 298 0.20 4.35 -8.66
N ALA A 299 -0.76 3.90 -9.49
CA ALA A 299 -0.78 2.51 -9.94
C ALA A 299 0.41 2.15 -10.83
N VAL A 300 0.84 3.04 -11.72
CA VAL A 300 1.98 2.75 -12.60
C VAL A 300 3.23 2.42 -11.78
N ASN A 301 3.57 3.24 -10.80
CA ASN A 301 4.70 3.01 -9.90
C ASN A 301 4.55 1.70 -9.13
N LEU A 302 3.34 1.46 -8.58
CA LEU A 302 3.04 0.26 -7.82
C LEU A 302 3.20 -1.01 -8.67
N MET A 303 2.63 -1.02 -9.89
CA MET A 303 2.72 -2.15 -10.81
C MET A 303 4.18 -2.44 -11.20
N VAL A 304 4.94 -1.39 -11.53
CA VAL A 304 6.36 -1.52 -11.89
C VAL A 304 7.20 -2.11 -10.75
N ALA A 305 6.88 -1.81 -9.49
CA ALA A 305 7.57 -2.36 -8.33
C ALA A 305 7.08 -3.76 -7.92
N ALA A 306 5.77 -4.04 -8.02
CA ALA A 306 5.14 -5.24 -7.48
C ALA A 306 5.05 -6.40 -8.48
N VAL A 307 4.73 -6.15 -9.76
CA VAL A 307 4.56 -7.20 -10.78
C VAL A 307 5.80 -8.10 -10.94
N PRO A 308 7.04 -7.58 -10.90
CA PRO A 308 8.24 -8.42 -10.97
C PRO A 308 8.40 -9.42 -9.81
N LEU A 309 7.71 -9.19 -8.69
CA LEU A 309 7.77 -10.05 -7.51
C LEU A 309 6.71 -11.16 -7.53
N LEU A 310 5.79 -11.14 -8.50
CA LEU A 310 4.70 -12.11 -8.58
C LEU A 310 5.19 -13.41 -9.26
N ILE A 311 5.01 -14.55 -8.58
CA ILE A 311 5.30 -15.87 -9.13
C ILE A 311 4.55 -16.07 -10.45
N ASN A 312 5.20 -16.72 -11.41
CA ASN A 312 4.56 -17.11 -12.65
C ASN A 312 3.74 -18.40 -12.44
N SER A 313 2.57 -18.26 -11.80
CA SER A 313 1.60 -19.34 -11.58
C SER A 313 0.17 -18.83 -11.83
N PRO A 314 -0.76 -19.67 -12.33
CA PRO A 314 -2.17 -19.29 -12.46
C PRO A 314 -2.83 -18.96 -11.10
N SER A 315 -2.30 -19.48 -10.00
CA SER A 315 -2.78 -19.18 -8.64
C SER A 315 -2.26 -17.86 -8.08
N SER A 316 -1.22 -17.27 -8.69
CA SER A 316 -0.62 -16.05 -8.16
C SER A 316 -1.44 -14.81 -8.47
N VAL A 317 -1.57 -13.92 -7.49
CA VAL A 317 -2.44 -12.74 -7.57
C VAL A 317 -1.82 -11.52 -6.89
N LEU A 318 -1.97 -10.35 -7.52
CA LEU A 318 -1.69 -9.04 -6.95
C LEU A 318 -3.02 -8.36 -6.66
N TYR A 319 -3.26 -7.91 -5.43
CA TYR A 319 -4.45 -7.15 -5.05
C TYR A 319 -4.13 -5.68 -4.90
N THR A 320 -5.01 -4.84 -5.46
CA THR A 320 -5.00 -3.39 -5.26
C THR A 320 -6.37 -2.92 -4.82
N GLU A 321 -6.44 -2.03 -3.84
CA GLU A 321 -7.68 -1.36 -3.42
C GLU A 321 -7.54 0.16 -3.66
N THR A 322 -8.64 0.86 -3.91
CA THR A 322 -8.67 2.33 -3.94
C THR A 322 -9.78 2.84 -3.05
N LEU A 323 -9.48 3.83 -2.23
CA LEU A 323 -10.43 4.54 -1.37
C LEU A 323 -10.82 5.90 -1.97
N LEU A 324 -10.23 6.28 -3.10
CA LEU A 324 -10.53 7.54 -3.76
C LEU A 324 -11.82 7.42 -4.58
N ARG A 325 -12.72 8.38 -4.36
CA ARG A 325 -13.89 8.58 -5.22
C ARG A 325 -13.42 8.97 -6.62
N LEU A 326 -13.59 8.07 -7.57
CA LEU A 326 -13.39 8.34 -8.99
C LEU A 326 -14.78 8.57 -9.62
N GLU A 327 -15.01 9.80 -10.09
CA GLU A 327 -16.23 10.12 -10.86
C GLU A 327 -16.16 9.44 -12.23
N GLY A 328 -17.26 8.85 -12.68
CA GLY A 328 -17.35 8.18 -13.99
C GLY A 328 -17.67 6.68 -13.90
N SER A 329 -17.42 5.99 -15.01
CA SER A 329 -17.50 4.52 -15.08
C SER A 329 -16.29 3.85 -14.39
N PHE A 330 -16.36 2.55 -14.14
CA PHE A 330 -15.20 1.77 -13.67
C PHE A 330 -14.01 1.92 -14.63
N GLU A 331 -14.28 1.97 -15.93
CA GLU A 331 -13.25 2.11 -16.96
C GLU A 331 -12.57 3.48 -16.89
N ASP A 332 -13.33 4.57 -16.69
CA ASP A 332 -12.75 5.91 -16.52
C ASP A 332 -11.85 5.99 -15.28
N ALA A 333 -12.31 5.39 -14.18
CA ALA A 333 -11.58 5.29 -12.93
C ALA A 333 -10.25 4.52 -13.11
N ALA A 334 -10.32 3.34 -13.73
CA ALA A 334 -9.16 2.51 -13.99
C ALA A 334 -8.17 3.17 -14.96
N ASN A 335 -8.68 3.80 -16.02
CA ASN A 335 -7.86 4.50 -17.01
C ASN A 335 -7.11 5.68 -16.38
N SER A 336 -7.79 6.45 -15.53
CA SER A 336 -7.18 7.55 -14.79
C SER A 336 -6.11 7.05 -13.81
N LEU A 337 -6.36 5.93 -13.13
CA LEU A 337 -5.45 5.36 -12.15
C LEU A 337 -4.17 4.80 -12.79
N LEU A 338 -4.29 4.15 -13.95
CA LEU A 338 -3.18 3.57 -14.72
C LEU A 338 -2.48 4.55 -15.66
N CYS A 339 -2.98 5.79 -15.77
CA CYS A 339 -2.49 6.78 -16.72
C CYS A 339 -2.55 6.31 -18.18
N GLY A 340 -3.55 5.51 -18.54
CA GLY A 340 -3.70 4.95 -19.88
C GLY A 340 -4.88 3.99 -19.95
N ASN A 341 -5.24 3.56 -21.16
CA ASN A 341 -6.35 2.62 -21.36
C ASN A 341 -6.09 1.28 -20.63
N LEU A 342 -7.06 0.81 -19.84
CA LEU A 342 -6.95 -0.35 -18.95
C LEU A 342 -6.51 -1.63 -19.68
N PRO A 343 -7.19 -2.09 -20.76
CA PRO A 343 -6.73 -3.22 -21.56
C PRO A 343 -5.27 -3.07 -22.03
N THR A 344 -4.90 -1.90 -22.53
CA THR A 344 -3.55 -1.69 -23.06
C THR A 344 -2.49 -1.72 -21.96
N MET A 345 -2.74 -1.04 -20.84
CA MET A 345 -1.85 -1.05 -19.68
C MET A 345 -1.73 -2.45 -19.07
N ALA A 346 -2.81 -3.23 -19.04
CA ALA A 346 -2.79 -4.63 -18.62
C ALA A 346 -1.85 -5.48 -19.50
N VAL A 347 -1.90 -5.29 -20.83
CA VAL A 347 -0.97 -5.95 -21.75
C VAL A 347 0.47 -5.52 -21.50
N LEU A 348 0.73 -4.22 -21.32
CA LEU A 348 2.07 -3.69 -21.04
C LEU A 348 2.66 -4.22 -19.73
N PHE A 349 1.84 -4.34 -18.68
CA PHE A 349 2.25 -4.93 -17.41
C PHE A 349 2.32 -6.46 -17.44
N GLY A 350 1.72 -7.11 -18.45
CA GLY A 350 1.64 -8.56 -18.55
C GLY A 350 0.72 -9.20 -17.50
N ILE A 351 -0.20 -8.42 -16.93
CA ILE A 351 -1.18 -8.85 -15.91
C ILE A 351 -2.55 -8.28 -16.22
N VAL A 352 -3.60 -9.05 -15.95
CA VAL A 352 -4.99 -8.70 -16.27
C VAL A 352 -5.85 -8.53 -15.01
N PRO A 353 -6.74 -7.53 -14.98
CA PRO A 353 -7.72 -7.35 -13.91
C PRO A 353 -8.85 -8.39 -14.04
N VAL A 354 -8.94 -9.34 -13.10
CA VAL A 354 -9.89 -10.47 -13.17
C VAL A 354 -11.33 -9.98 -13.21
N GLU A 355 -11.68 -8.99 -12.38
CA GLU A 355 -13.05 -8.48 -12.24
C GLU A 355 -13.54 -7.83 -13.53
N TYR A 356 -12.67 -7.10 -14.23
CA TYR A 356 -12.99 -6.45 -15.51
C TYR A 356 -13.27 -7.48 -16.62
N TRP A 357 -12.45 -8.53 -16.73
CA TRP A 357 -12.59 -9.52 -17.82
C TRP A 357 -13.67 -10.57 -17.57
N THR A 358 -13.92 -10.90 -16.30
CA THR A 358 -14.94 -11.90 -15.94
C THR A 358 -16.31 -11.29 -15.68
N ASN A 359 -16.38 -9.97 -15.46
CA ASN A 359 -17.57 -9.28 -14.95
C ASN A 359 -18.11 -9.95 -13.66
N THR A 360 -17.20 -10.51 -12.85
CA THR A 360 -17.51 -11.13 -11.56
C THR A 360 -16.61 -10.56 -10.47
N THR A 361 -17.12 -10.51 -9.24
CA THR A 361 -16.32 -10.15 -8.06
C THR A 361 -16.50 -11.21 -6.98
N ALA A 362 -15.41 -11.58 -6.32
CA ALA A 362 -15.43 -12.44 -5.13
C ALA A 362 -15.70 -11.65 -3.84
N VAL A 363 -15.77 -10.33 -3.94
CA VAL A 363 -16.02 -9.42 -2.80
C VAL A 363 -17.51 -9.10 -2.74
N SER A 364 -18.12 -9.30 -1.57
CA SER A 364 -19.53 -8.98 -1.35
C SER A 364 -19.74 -7.46 -1.32
N SER A 365 -20.47 -6.92 -2.29
CA SER A 365 -20.99 -5.54 -2.28
C SER A 365 -22.11 -5.32 -1.25
N GLY A 366 -22.59 -6.40 -0.59
CA GLY A 366 -23.71 -6.34 0.33
C GLY A 366 -23.44 -5.55 1.63
N GLU A 367 -22.19 -5.49 2.09
CA GLU A 367 -21.80 -4.59 3.21
C GLU A 367 -21.71 -3.12 2.78
N GLU A 368 -21.70 -2.86 1.47
CA GLU A 368 -21.50 -1.55 0.83
C GLU A 368 -22.83 -0.91 0.38
N LEU A 369 -23.90 -1.71 0.22
CA LEU A 369 -25.24 -1.25 -0.19
C LEU A 369 -25.87 -0.18 0.73
N ILE A 370 -25.47 -0.09 2.00
CA ILE A 370 -25.91 1.00 2.90
C ILE A 370 -25.09 2.28 2.64
N LEU A 371 -23.83 2.14 2.22
CA LEU A 371 -22.95 3.23 1.79
C LEU A 371 -23.21 3.66 0.34
N ASP A 372 -23.87 2.84 -0.48
CA ASP A 372 -24.10 3.03 -1.92
C ASP A 372 -24.94 4.28 -2.23
N SER A 373 -25.71 4.79 -1.25
CA SER A 373 -26.37 6.09 -1.37
C SER A 373 -25.40 7.29 -1.36
N VAL A 374 -24.14 7.09 -0.97
CA VAL A 374 -23.11 8.13 -0.81
C VAL A 374 -21.77 7.76 -1.44
N MET A 375 -21.39 6.51 -1.68
CA MET A 375 -20.09 6.14 -2.27
C MET A 375 -20.22 5.02 -3.30
N LYS A 376 -19.86 5.31 -4.55
CA LYS A 376 -19.65 4.27 -5.56
C LYS A 376 -18.27 3.62 -5.32
N ASN A 377 -18.30 2.36 -4.90
CA ASN A 377 -17.30 1.29 -5.07
C ASN A 377 -15.90 1.44 -4.46
N THR A 378 -15.62 0.71 -3.38
CA THR A 378 -14.30 0.16 -3.07
C THR A 378 -14.05 -1.07 -3.94
N ASN A 379 -13.39 -0.88 -5.09
CA ASN A 379 -13.06 -1.97 -5.99
C ASN A 379 -11.68 -2.53 -5.61
N SER A 380 -11.65 -3.56 -4.76
CA SER A 380 -10.48 -4.45 -4.74
C SER A 380 -10.38 -5.13 -6.10
N ILE A 381 -9.25 -4.96 -6.78
CA ILE A 381 -8.98 -5.56 -8.09
C ILE A 381 -7.93 -6.65 -7.90
N ALA A 382 -8.25 -7.86 -8.36
CA ALA A 382 -7.32 -8.96 -8.44
C ALA A 382 -6.64 -8.96 -9.82
N TRP A 383 -5.32 -8.77 -9.82
CA TRP A 383 -4.48 -8.79 -11.01
C TRP A 383 -3.76 -10.12 -11.13
N ARG A 384 -3.86 -10.77 -12.30
CA ARG A 384 -3.25 -12.09 -12.54
C ARG A 384 -2.51 -12.16 -13.87
N ARG A 385 -1.54 -13.05 -13.96
CA ARG A 385 -0.86 -13.36 -15.22
C ARG A 385 -1.77 -14.22 -16.12
N PRO A 386 -2.13 -13.80 -17.35
CA PRO A 386 -2.76 -14.70 -18.32
C PRO A 386 -1.81 -15.85 -18.68
N MET A 387 -2.15 -17.08 -18.28
CA MET A 387 -1.42 -18.30 -18.62
C MET A 387 -2.07 -18.98 -19.83
N SER A 388 -1.26 -19.39 -20.82
CA SER A 388 -1.73 -20.26 -21.91
C SER A 388 -1.77 -21.71 -21.40
N SER A 389 -2.90 -22.39 -21.55
CA SER A 389 -3.12 -23.78 -21.14
C SER A 389 -2.44 -24.82 -22.04
N THR A 390 -1.51 -24.41 -22.91
CA THR A 390 -0.91 -25.31 -23.90
C THR A 390 0.36 -25.98 -23.35
N THR A 391 0.13 -27.20 -22.86
CA THR A 391 1.05 -28.36 -22.80
C THR A 391 2.32 -28.26 -21.96
N GLU A 392 2.32 -29.13 -20.93
CA GLU A 392 3.47 -29.82 -20.33
C GLU A 392 4.68 -29.87 -21.27
N THR A 393 5.77 -29.16 -20.93
CA THR A 393 7.20 -29.54 -21.12
C THR A 393 8.18 -28.37 -21.11
N ILE A 394 7.75 -27.10 -21.07
CA ILE A 394 8.69 -25.97 -20.93
C ILE A 394 8.33 -25.10 -19.72
N PRO A 395 9.06 -25.20 -18.59
CA PRO A 395 9.06 -24.15 -17.60
C PRO A 395 9.75 -22.94 -18.22
N THR A 396 9.17 -21.76 -18.07
CA THR A 396 9.66 -20.44 -18.55
C THR A 396 9.33 -20.10 -20.00
N CYS A 397 8.44 -19.13 -20.18
CA CYS A 397 8.67 -17.88 -20.91
C CYS A 397 7.31 -17.35 -21.37
N TYR A 398 6.81 -16.30 -20.69
CA TYR A 398 5.94 -15.35 -21.37
C TYR A 398 6.65 -14.97 -22.67
N ARG A 399 6.12 -15.35 -23.84
CA ARG A 399 6.65 -14.79 -25.09
C ARG A 399 6.41 -13.28 -25.00
N PRO A 400 7.47 -12.44 -25.03
CA PRO A 400 7.29 -11.01 -24.94
C PRO A 400 6.35 -10.55 -26.05
N VAL A 401 5.39 -9.69 -25.71
CA VAL A 401 4.46 -9.14 -26.70
C VAL A 401 5.28 -8.36 -27.72
N GLN A 402 5.16 -8.74 -29.00
CA GLN A 402 5.82 -8.01 -30.07
C GLN A 402 4.97 -6.82 -30.49
N LEU A 403 5.54 -5.63 -30.40
CA LEU A 403 4.88 -4.37 -30.72
C LEU A 403 5.71 -3.61 -31.74
N LYS A 404 5.05 -2.82 -32.59
CA LYS A 404 5.76 -1.91 -33.49
C LYS A 404 6.28 -0.71 -32.69
N HIS A 405 7.52 -0.30 -32.95
CA HIS A 405 8.16 0.82 -32.27
C HIS A 405 7.33 2.12 -32.37
N ALA A 406 6.75 2.41 -33.54
CA ALA A 406 5.93 3.61 -33.76
C ALA A 406 4.60 3.61 -33.00
N GLU A 407 3.95 2.45 -32.85
CA GLU A 407 2.70 2.32 -32.09
C GLU A 407 2.98 2.47 -30.59
N LEU A 408 4.05 1.82 -30.10
CA LEU A 408 4.46 1.90 -28.71
C LEU A 408 4.94 3.30 -28.32
N SER A 409 5.64 4.03 -29.20
CA SER A 409 6.09 5.39 -28.90
C SER A 409 4.92 6.36 -28.75
N CYS A 410 3.89 6.26 -29.60
CA CYS A 410 2.66 7.05 -29.48
C CYS A 410 1.93 6.73 -28.17
N LEU A 411 1.76 5.44 -27.85
CA LEU A 411 1.12 5.02 -26.61
C LEU A 411 1.86 5.54 -25.36
N LEU A 412 3.18 5.37 -25.32
CA LEU A 412 3.99 5.80 -24.17
C LEU A 412 4.03 7.32 -24.03
N TYR A 413 3.89 8.07 -25.13
CA TYR A 413 3.72 9.51 -25.09
C TYR A 413 2.38 9.91 -24.46
N GLU A 414 1.28 9.22 -24.79
CA GLU A 414 -0.01 9.46 -24.12
C GLU A 414 0.06 9.14 -22.63
N VAL A 415 0.69 8.02 -22.26
CA VAL A 415 0.92 7.65 -20.85
C VAL A 415 1.75 8.72 -20.14
N TYR A 416 2.80 9.24 -20.79
CA TYR A 416 3.62 10.34 -20.27
C TYR A 416 2.76 11.59 -19.98
N LEU A 417 1.92 12.02 -20.93
CA LEU A 417 1.03 13.17 -20.74
C LEU A 417 0.06 12.95 -19.56
N GLN A 418 -0.49 11.75 -19.40
CA GLN A 418 -1.39 11.44 -18.30
C GLN A 418 -0.67 11.39 -16.93
N MET A 419 0.51 10.77 -16.86
CA MET A 419 1.34 10.71 -15.65
C MET A 419 1.67 12.11 -15.11
N PHE A 420 1.86 13.07 -16.01
CA PHE A 420 2.27 14.45 -15.71
C PHE A 420 1.17 15.49 -15.96
N SER A 421 -0.09 15.07 -16.07
CA SER A 421 -1.24 15.95 -16.36
C SER A 421 -1.40 17.14 -15.41
N HIS A 422 -0.85 17.07 -14.20
CA HIS A 422 -0.80 18.17 -13.23
C HIS A 422 0.08 19.35 -13.68
N GLU A 423 0.99 19.14 -14.62
CA GLU A 423 1.87 20.15 -15.23
C GLU A 423 1.18 20.93 -16.37
N ASN A 424 -0.03 20.53 -16.74
CA ASN A 424 -0.91 21.33 -17.58
C ASN A 424 -1.54 22.45 -16.72
N VAL A 425 -0.92 23.63 -16.77
CA VAL A 425 -1.35 24.85 -16.06
C VAL A 425 -2.45 25.59 -16.83
N SER A 426 -3.48 24.87 -17.27
CA SER A 426 -4.73 25.48 -17.70
C SER A 426 -5.44 26.07 -16.48
N ASP A 427 -5.99 27.29 -16.63
CA ASP A 427 -6.66 28.03 -15.55
C ASP A 427 -7.76 27.15 -14.92
N PRO A 428 -7.65 26.77 -13.63
CA PRO A 428 -8.66 25.95 -12.96
C PRO A 428 -10.05 26.59 -12.93
N PHE A 429 -10.17 27.89 -13.26
CA PHE A 429 -11.43 28.62 -13.39
C PHE A 429 -11.99 28.66 -14.82
N ALA A 430 -11.23 28.25 -15.85
CA ALA A 430 -11.66 28.35 -17.25
C ALA A 430 -12.72 27.31 -17.66
N THR A 431 -12.90 26.23 -16.89
CA THR A 431 -13.88 25.17 -17.18
C THR A 431 -15.16 25.28 -16.35
N LEU A 432 -15.53 26.46 -15.84
CA LEU A 432 -16.72 26.63 -15.01
C LEU A 432 -18.01 26.77 -15.84
N PRO A 433 -18.99 25.85 -15.74
CA PRO A 433 -20.39 26.19 -15.96
C PRO A 433 -20.84 27.16 -14.85
N SER A 434 -21.69 28.12 -15.22
CA SER A 434 -22.09 29.28 -14.40
C SER A 434 -22.94 28.98 -13.14
N ALA A 435 -22.97 27.75 -12.64
CA ALA A 435 -23.66 27.42 -11.39
C ALA A 435 -23.14 26.11 -10.73
N ILE A 436 -22.64 26.24 -9.49
CA ILE A 436 -22.61 25.25 -8.39
C ILE A 436 -21.39 24.30 -8.23
N SER A 437 -20.99 24.21 -6.94
CA SER A 437 -20.08 23.28 -6.23
C SER A 437 -18.60 23.66 -6.17
N VAL A 438 -18.15 24.01 -4.95
CA VAL A 438 -16.74 24.24 -4.57
C VAL A 438 -15.93 22.93 -4.53
N MET A 439 -16.61 21.77 -4.57
CA MET A 439 -16.02 20.44 -4.37
C MET A 439 -15.12 19.97 -5.53
N PRO A 440 -15.54 20.05 -6.82
CA PRO A 440 -14.69 19.65 -7.95
C PRO A 440 -13.42 20.51 -8.03
N VAL A 441 -13.52 21.78 -7.64
CA VAL A 441 -12.39 22.72 -7.58
C VAL A 441 -11.36 22.29 -6.52
N LEU A 442 -11.81 21.98 -5.30
CA LEU A 442 -10.91 21.50 -4.24
C LEU A 442 -10.29 20.14 -4.56
N GLN A 443 -11.03 19.23 -5.20
CA GLN A 443 -10.51 17.94 -5.65
C GLN A 443 -9.48 18.09 -6.78
N SER A 444 -9.72 18.99 -7.74
CA SER A 444 -8.76 19.34 -8.80
C SER A 444 -7.47 19.93 -8.22
N ILE A 445 -7.60 20.85 -7.26
CA ILE A 445 -6.46 21.44 -6.54
C ILE A 445 -5.69 20.35 -5.77
N GLN A 446 -6.36 19.43 -5.08
CA GLN A 446 -5.69 18.33 -4.37
C GLN A 446 -4.97 17.37 -5.32
N LYS A 447 -5.61 16.95 -6.42
CA LYS A 447 -5.00 16.10 -7.46
C LYS A 447 -3.75 16.75 -8.05
N LYS A 448 -3.75 18.07 -8.23
CA LYS A 448 -2.59 18.83 -8.72
C LYS A 448 -1.52 19.11 -7.64
N SER A 449 -1.90 19.09 -6.36
CA SER A 449 -0.99 19.42 -5.24
C SER A 449 -0.16 18.25 -4.74
N LEU A 450 -0.52 17.00 -5.09
CA LEU A 450 0.18 15.79 -4.64
C LEU A 450 0.55 14.93 -5.87
N PRO A 451 1.55 15.35 -6.67
CA PRO A 451 1.97 14.59 -7.83
C PRO A 451 2.53 13.22 -7.39
N ARG A 452 1.93 12.16 -7.91
CA ARG A 452 2.32 10.76 -7.63
C ARG A 452 3.49 10.29 -8.50
N HIS A 453 3.75 11.00 -9.60
CA HIS A 453 4.74 10.64 -10.59
C HIS A 453 5.79 11.75 -10.73
N HIS A 454 7.04 11.34 -10.92
CA HIS A 454 8.15 12.20 -11.33
C HIS A 454 8.84 11.57 -12.56
N ARG A 455 9.78 12.27 -13.22
CA ARG A 455 10.40 11.74 -14.45
C ARG A 455 11.11 10.38 -14.26
N GLY A 456 11.62 10.12 -13.06
CA GLY A 456 12.16 8.81 -12.67
C GLY A 456 11.11 7.69 -12.65
N SER A 457 9.85 7.98 -12.28
CA SER A 457 8.72 7.03 -12.40
C SER A 457 8.54 6.55 -13.83
N PHE A 458 8.54 7.49 -14.79
CA PHE A 458 8.39 7.15 -16.21
C PHE A 458 9.60 6.37 -16.73
N ALA A 459 10.82 6.75 -16.34
CA ALA A 459 12.01 6.00 -16.70
C ALA A 459 12.02 4.57 -16.09
N LEU A 460 11.49 4.36 -14.88
CA LEU A 460 11.30 3.02 -14.30
C LEU A 460 10.27 2.19 -15.07
N LEU A 461 9.16 2.81 -15.51
CA LEU A 461 8.20 2.16 -16.41
C LEU A 461 8.88 1.72 -17.70
N LEU A 462 9.65 2.59 -18.36
CA LEU A 462 10.39 2.25 -19.58
C LEU A 462 11.36 1.08 -19.33
N ARG A 463 12.10 1.10 -18.22
CA ARG A 463 12.99 -0.01 -17.85
C ARG A 463 12.23 -1.32 -17.64
N PHE A 464 11.08 -1.26 -16.99
CA PHE A 464 10.20 -2.41 -16.83
C PHE A 464 9.75 -2.95 -18.21
N LEU A 465 9.30 -2.09 -19.11
CA LEU A 465 8.82 -2.49 -20.43
C LEU A 465 9.93 -3.06 -21.32
N ARG A 466 11.14 -2.48 -21.28
CA ARG A 466 12.31 -3.02 -22.00
C ARG A 466 12.61 -4.48 -21.64
N ALA A 467 12.38 -4.84 -20.37
CA ALA A 467 12.64 -6.19 -19.89
C ALA A 467 11.53 -7.19 -20.26
N ASN A 468 10.34 -6.73 -20.68
CA ASN A 468 9.15 -7.56 -20.83
C ASN A 468 8.52 -7.51 -22.24
N LEU A 469 8.99 -6.63 -23.13
CA LEU A 469 8.48 -6.47 -24.50
C LEU A 469 9.54 -6.78 -25.55
N ASN A 470 9.10 -7.24 -26.72
CA ASN A 470 9.96 -7.36 -27.89
C ASN A 470 9.67 -6.22 -28.88
N VAL A 471 10.57 -5.24 -28.94
CA VAL A 471 10.45 -4.06 -29.79
C VAL A 471 11.85 -3.57 -30.18
N ASP A 472 11.97 -2.92 -31.34
CA ASP A 472 13.17 -2.14 -31.63
C ASP A 472 13.25 -0.97 -30.63
N TRP A 473 14.08 -1.17 -29.60
CA TRP A 473 14.15 -0.25 -28.47
C TRP A 473 14.75 1.10 -28.86
N GLU A 474 15.73 1.10 -29.78
CA GLU A 474 16.43 2.30 -30.19
C GLU A 474 15.50 3.20 -31.03
N GLU A 475 14.85 2.63 -32.04
CA GLU A 475 13.87 3.37 -32.85
C GLU A 475 12.67 3.84 -32.02
N MET A 476 12.19 3.00 -31.08
CA MET A 476 11.10 3.37 -30.17
C MET A 476 11.48 4.55 -29.28
N MET A 477 12.67 4.52 -28.66
CA MET A 477 13.15 5.60 -27.81
C MET A 477 13.38 6.90 -28.58
N ASN A 478 13.95 6.84 -29.78
CA ASN A 478 14.16 8.04 -30.61
C ASN A 478 12.82 8.70 -30.95
N SER A 479 11.82 7.91 -31.39
CA SER A 479 10.48 8.40 -31.70
C SER A 479 9.75 8.97 -30.47
N LEU A 480 9.89 8.32 -29.31
CA LEU A 480 9.28 8.79 -28.06
C LEU A 480 9.91 10.11 -27.58
N LEU A 481 11.24 10.22 -27.63
CA LEU A 481 11.94 11.44 -27.21
C LEU A 481 11.64 12.63 -28.12
N GLU A 482 11.52 12.41 -29.43
CA GLU A 482 11.08 13.46 -30.36
C GLU A 482 9.71 14.02 -29.98
N LYS A 483 8.75 13.14 -29.63
CA LYS A 483 7.42 13.55 -29.14
C LYS A 483 7.50 14.32 -27.82
N ASN A 484 8.27 13.83 -26.86
CA ASN A 484 8.44 14.48 -25.55
C ASN A 484 9.08 15.87 -25.67
N LEU A 485 10.07 16.02 -26.55
CA LEU A 485 10.76 17.30 -26.81
C LEU A 485 9.91 18.28 -27.60
N SER A 486 8.98 17.78 -28.41
CA SER A 486 8.05 18.60 -29.20
C SER A 486 6.74 18.89 -28.47
N ASP A 487 6.55 18.38 -27.25
CA ASP A 487 5.31 18.57 -26.48
C ASP A 487 5.07 20.06 -26.19
N SER A 488 3.81 20.48 -26.31
CA SER A 488 3.36 21.80 -25.86
C SER A 488 2.17 21.72 -24.91
N THR A 489 1.78 20.50 -24.51
CA THR A 489 0.61 20.22 -23.67
C THR A 489 0.95 20.44 -22.19
N LEU A 490 2.11 19.97 -21.74
CA LEU A 490 2.59 20.16 -20.38
C LEU A 490 3.33 21.49 -20.27
N ILE A 491 2.60 22.56 -19.96
CA ILE A 491 3.08 23.95 -19.97
C ILE A 491 4.41 24.12 -19.19
N VAL A 492 4.56 23.48 -18.03
CA VAL A 492 5.80 23.54 -17.24
C VAL A 492 6.73 22.34 -17.44
N GLY A 493 6.33 21.37 -18.26
CA GLY A 493 6.98 20.06 -18.38
C GLY A 493 8.37 20.09 -19.00
N HIS A 494 8.65 21.08 -19.86
CA HIS A 494 9.99 21.34 -20.41
C HIS A 494 11.03 21.63 -19.33
N SER A 495 10.62 22.19 -18.19
CA SER A 495 11.54 22.46 -17.08
C SER A 495 12.13 21.18 -16.47
N PHE A 496 11.48 20.03 -16.69
CA PHE A 496 11.87 18.74 -16.13
C PHE A 496 12.48 17.79 -17.16
N ILE A 497 12.68 18.21 -18.41
CA ILE A 497 13.21 17.31 -19.47
C ILE A 497 14.63 16.82 -19.16
N GLN A 498 15.45 17.67 -18.51
CA GLN A 498 16.80 17.31 -18.08
C GLN A 498 16.76 16.22 -17.00
N GLU A 499 15.78 16.25 -16.11
CA GLU A 499 15.58 15.20 -15.11
C GLU A 499 15.27 13.86 -15.79
N LEU A 500 14.42 13.88 -16.83
CA LEU A 500 14.12 12.68 -17.62
C LEU A 500 15.38 12.07 -18.23
N PHE A 501 16.18 12.86 -18.97
CA PHE A 501 17.40 12.36 -19.60
C PHE A 501 18.39 11.75 -18.61
N VAL A 502 18.50 12.34 -17.42
CA VAL A 502 19.37 11.82 -16.38
C VAL A 502 18.90 10.46 -15.86
N TYR A 503 17.60 10.27 -15.61
CA TYR A 503 17.08 8.96 -15.21
C TYR A 503 17.18 7.92 -16.34
N LEU A 504 16.96 8.31 -17.60
CA LEU A 504 17.16 7.42 -18.75
C LEU A 504 18.60 6.92 -18.82
N TYR A 505 19.58 7.79 -18.57
CA TYR A 505 20.99 7.42 -18.50
C TYR A 505 21.28 6.51 -17.31
N ILE A 506 20.83 6.88 -16.10
CA ILE A 506 21.07 6.09 -14.86
C ILE A 506 20.51 4.67 -15.00
N PHE A 507 19.35 4.51 -15.66
CA PHE A 507 18.73 3.20 -15.89
C PHE A 507 19.20 2.51 -17.17
N GLY A 508 20.18 3.08 -17.89
CA GLY A 508 20.78 2.48 -19.08
C GLY A 508 19.83 2.39 -20.28
N LEU A 509 18.82 3.24 -20.36
CA LEU A 509 17.78 3.22 -21.39
C LEU A 509 18.12 4.07 -22.60
N HIS A 510 18.81 5.19 -22.40
CA HIS A 510 19.24 6.10 -23.47
C HIS A 510 20.36 7.03 -22.97
N THR A 511 21.29 7.40 -23.85
CA THR A 511 22.41 8.31 -23.53
C THR A 511 22.43 9.46 -24.52
N MET A 512 22.29 10.69 -24.01
CA MET A 512 22.48 11.91 -24.81
C MET A 512 23.94 12.10 -25.19
N GLU A 513 24.21 12.64 -26.39
CA GLU A 513 25.57 13.00 -26.83
C GLU A 513 26.29 13.93 -25.84
N SER A 514 25.55 14.82 -25.17
CA SER A 514 26.11 15.72 -24.15
C SER A 514 26.59 15.01 -22.88
N PHE A 515 26.25 13.72 -22.69
CA PHE A 515 26.74 12.90 -21.59
C PHE A 515 27.98 12.07 -21.94
N THR A 516 28.48 12.12 -23.18
CA THR A 516 29.77 11.51 -23.57
C THR A 516 30.94 12.47 -23.31
N PRO A 517 32.02 12.06 -22.61
CA PRO A 517 32.49 10.68 -22.42
C PRO A 517 32.19 10.07 -21.03
N SER A 518 30.98 10.28 -20.49
CA SER A 518 30.38 9.80 -19.22
C SER A 518 30.15 10.91 -18.19
N LEU A 519 29.07 10.80 -17.40
CA LEU A 519 28.77 11.67 -16.24
C LEU A 519 29.92 11.69 -15.20
N THR A 520 30.72 10.63 -15.14
CA THR A 520 31.96 10.52 -14.37
C THR A 520 33.04 11.54 -14.78
N HIS A 521 33.06 11.98 -16.05
CA HIS A 521 33.92 13.06 -16.53
C HIS A 521 33.34 14.45 -16.21
N LEU A 522 32.01 14.62 -16.31
CA LEU A 522 31.33 15.89 -16.01
C LEU A 522 31.47 16.32 -14.55
N GLY A 523 31.52 15.38 -13.61
CA GLY A 523 31.78 15.65 -12.19
C GLY A 523 33.16 16.26 -11.91
N LYS A 524 34.15 16.07 -12.79
CA LYS A 524 35.49 16.69 -12.66
C LYS A 524 35.55 18.09 -13.27
N CYS A 525 34.69 18.41 -14.24
CA CYS A 525 34.69 19.70 -14.95
C CYS A 525 33.76 20.75 -14.31
N PHE A 526 32.67 20.34 -13.65
CA PHE A 526 31.74 21.27 -13.02
C PHE A 526 32.12 21.55 -11.56
N ARG A 527 32.72 22.72 -11.29
CA ARG A 527 32.88 23.30 -9.93
C ARG A 527 31.55 23.80 -9.31
N GLY A 528 30.40 23.30 -9.79
CA GLY A 528 29.09 23.60 -9.22
C GLY A 528 28.74 22.56 -8.16
N ARG A 529 28.64 22.99 -6.88
CA ARG A 529 28.36 22.11 -5.73
C ARG A 529 27.12 21.23 -5.91
N THR A 530 26.13 21.67 -6.69
CA THR A 530 24.82 21.00 -6.81
C THR A 530 24.86 19.70 -7.60
N ILE A 531 25.55 19.65 -8.76
CA ILE A 531 25.60 18.44 -9.61
C ILE A 531 26.58 17.41 -9.04
N TYR A 532 27.70 17.84 -8.47
CA TYR A 532 28.67 16.94 -7.84
C TYR A 532 28.12 16.23 -6.60
N LEU A 533 27.35 16.93 -5.77
CA LEU A 533 26.62 16.31 -4.64
C LEU A 533 25.51 15.35 -5.13
N TRP A 534 24.91 15.64 -6.29
CA TRP A 534 23.85 14.81 -6.87
C TRP A 534 24.38 13.49 -7.44
N VAL A 535 25.53 13.53 -8.14
CA VAL A 535 26.19 12.34 -8.73
C VAL A 535 26.88 11.47 -7.67
N SER A 536 27.53 12.07 -6.66
CA SER A 536 28.27 11.34 -5.62
C SER A 536 27.37 10.55 -4.65
N GLN A 537 26.09 10.92 -4.53
CA GLN A 537 25.14 10.26 -3.63
C GLN A 537 24.46 9.02 -4.26
N TYR A 538 24.46 8.88 -5.59
CA TYR A 538 23.81 7.78 -6.31
C TYR A 538 24.78 6.70 -6.85
N LEU A 539 26.05 7.03 -7.08
CA LEU A 539 27.06 6.09 -7.61
C LEU A 539 27.82 5.30 -6.52
N ARG A 540 27.34 5.29 -5.26
CA ARG A 540 27.87 4.46 -4.17
C ARG A 540 26.83 3.46 -3.63
N ILE A 541 26.10 2.83 -4.53
CA ILE A 541 25.35 1.60 -4.25
C ILE A 541 25.90 0.52 -5.18
#